data_AF-A0A3A8T7W1-F1
#
_entry.id   AF-A0A3A8T7W1-F1
#
_cell.length_a   1.000
_cell.length_b   1.000
_cell.length_c   1.000
_cell.angle_alpha   90.00
_cell.angle_beta   90.00
_cell.angle_gamma   90.00
#
_symmetry.space_group_name_H-M   'P 1'
#
loop_
_entity.id
_entity.type
_entity.pdbx_description
1 polymer ?
#
loop_
_entity_poly.entity_id
_entity_poly.type
_entity_poly.pdbx_seq_one_letter_code
_entity_poly.pdbx_strand_id
1 'polypeptide(L)'
;MSTRRHPRTKTVAHSPQFVADSRFNGAVLTGNDGRAGYVKASGLAAANSKKQFHRDSHFHLGSVIKWLTSVFALSKYLGISAAGHQ
;
A
#
# COMPACT_ATOMS: atom_id res chain seq x y z
N MET A 1 5.23 -6.71 -35.84
CA MET A 1 4.98 -7.34 -34.52
C MET A 1 4.89 -6.23 -33.49
N SER A 2 3.67 -5.76 -33.19
CA SER A 2 3.43 -4.59 -32.33
C SER A 2 3.33 -5.03 -30.87
N THR A 3 4.31 -4.68 -30.05
CA THR A 3 4.29 -4.93 -28.61
C THR A 3 3.13 -4.14 -27.99
N ARG A 4 2.07 -4.84 -27.54
CA ARG A 4 1.04 -4.27 -26.66
C ARG A 4 1.72 -3.70 -25.43
N ARG A 5 1.91 -2.38 -25.38
CA ARG A 5 2.16 -1.69 -24.11
C ARG A 5 0.88 -1.79 -23.31
N HIS A 6 0.89 -2.57 -22.23
CA HIS A 6 -0.16 -2.49 -21.23
C HIS A 6 -0.31 -1.02 -20.80
N PRO A 7 -1.54 -0.48 -20.74
CA PRO A 7 -1.73 0.90 -20.32
C PRO A 7 -1.19 1.04 -18.90
N ARG A 8 -0.14 1.85 -18.74
CA ARG A 8 0.31 2.34 -17.42
C ARG A 8 -0.93 2.85 -16.71
N THR A 9 -1.32 2.15 -15.66
CA THR A 9 -2.54 2.37 -14.90
C THR A 9 -2.63 3.84 -14.49
N LYS A 10 -3.77 4.48 -14.79
CA LYS A 10 -4.08 5.90 -14.47
C LYS A 10 -3.82 6.28 -13.00
N THR A 11 -3.77 5.27 -12.12
CA THR A 11 -3.51 5.36 -10.68
C THR A 11 -2.17 6.02 -10.32
N VAL A 12 -1.11 5.78 -11.11
CA VAL A 12 0.23 6.33 -10.81
C VAL A 12 0.29 7.84 -11.09
N ALA A 13 -0.42 8.32 -12.12
CA ALA A 13 -0.43 9.73 -12.51
C ALA A 13 -1.25 10.61 -11.53
N HIS A 14 -2.28 10.05 -10.88
CA HIS A 14 -3.21 10.81 -10.04
C HIS A 14 -2.80 10.94 -8.57
N SER A 15 -1.82 10.14 -8.12
CA SER A 15 -1.40 10.07 -6.72
C SER A 15 -0.79 11.39 -6.19
N PRO A 16 0.03 12.15 -6.95
CA PRO A 16 0.54 13.43 -6.48
C PRO A 16 -0.56 14.50 -6.32
N GLN A 17 -1.51 14.57 -7.26
CA GLN A 17 -2.66 15.47 -7.21
C GLN A 17 -3.58 15.11 -6.04
N PHE A 18 -3.88 13.83 -5.84
CA PHE A 18 -4.66 13.38 -4.69
C PHE A 18 -4.07 13.88 -3.36
N VAL A 19 -2.76 13.73 -3.15
CA VAL A 19 -2.12 14.17 -1.91
C VAL A 19 -2.22 15.68 -1.72
N ALA A 20 -2.06 16.45 -2.80
CA ALA A 20 -2.14 17.91 -2.76
C ALA A 20 -3.58 18.38 -2.49
N ASP A 21 -4.56 17.84 -3.22
CA ASP A 21 -5.95 18.29 -3.18
C ASP A 21 -6.67 17.89 -1.89
N SER A 22 -6.37 16.69 -1.36
CA SER A 22 -7.01 16.17 -0.14
C SER A 22 -6.33 16.57 1.17
N ARG A 23 -5.20 17.32 1.10
CA ARG A 23 -4.33 17.60 2.26
C ARG A 23 -3.97 16.34 3.04
N PHE A 24 -3.68 15.26 2.32
CA PHE A 24 -3.45 13.94 2.91
C PHE A 24 -2.23 13.93 3.84
N ASN A 25 -2.43 13.40 5.05
CA ASN A 25 -1.40 13.19 6.06
C ASN A 25 -1.16 11.69 6.26
N GLY A 26 -0.08 11.15 5.71
CA GLY A 26 0.21 9.72 5.73
C GLY A 26 1.11 9.27 4.58
N ALA A 27 1.11 7.98 4.29
CA ALA A 27 1.85 7.40 3.17
C ALA A 27 0.89 6.79 2.13
N VAL A 28 1.18 7.01 0.85
CA VAL A 28 0.49 6.39 -0.29
C VAL A 28 1.46 5.46 -0.98
N LEU A 29 1.06 4.20 -1.17
CA LEU A 29 1.76 3.22 -1.99
C LEU A 29 0.84 2.77 -3.13
N THR A 30 1.32 2.84 -4.37
CA THR A 30 0.65 2.21 -5.53
C THR A 30 1.48 1.04 -6.03
N GLY A 31 0.84 0.02 -6.58
CA GLY A 31 1.53 -1.12 -7.16
C GLY A 31 0.88 -1.58 -8.47
N ASN A 32 1.70 -2.16 -9.34
CA ASN A 32 1.25 -2.80 -10.58
C ASN A 32 2.10 -4.05 -10.83
N ASP A 33 1.46 -5.14 -11.28
CA ASP A 33 2.13 -6.42 -11.58
C ASP A 33 3.03 -6.94 -10.45
N GLY A 34 2.52 -6.89 -9.22
CA GLY A 34 3.26 -7.33 -8.02
C GLY A 34 4.43 -6.44 -7.61
N ARG A 35 4.69 -5.33 -8.30
CA ARG A 35 5.73 -4.37 -7.96
C ARG A 35 5.14 -3.13 -7.31
N ALA A 36 5.71 -2.75 -6.17
CA ALA A 36 5.52 -1.43 -5.59
C ALA A 36 6.07 -0.36 -6.55
N GLY A 37 5.23 0.61 -6.88
CA GLY A 37 5.55 1.77 -7.69
C GLY A 37 5.72 3.01 -6.81
N TYR A 38 4.75 3.93 -6.87
CA TYR A 38 4.84 5.23 -6.19
C TYR A 38 4.63 5.10 -4.69
N VAL A 39 5.64 5.47 -3.89
CA VAL A 39 5.55 5.71 -2.45
C VAL A 39 5.69 7.21 -2.20
N LYS A 40 4.67 7.85 -1.64
CA LYS A 40 4.78 9.23 -1.12
C LYS A 40 4.33 9.28 0.32
N ALA A 41 5.25 9.64 1.19
CA ALA A 41 4.93 10.10 2.53
C ALA A 41 4.68 11.62 2.52
N SER A 42 3.62 12.06 3.18
CA SER A 42 3.20 13.46 3.25
C SER A 42 2.77 13.80 4.66
N GLY A 43 3.17 14.98 5.14
CA GLY A 43 2.82 15.49 6.46
C GLY A 43 3.62 14.87 7.61
N LEU A 44 3.03 14.87 8.81
CA LEU A 44 3.69 14.56 10.07
C LEU A 44 3.01 13.38 10.78
N ALA A 45 3.83 12.40 11.17
CA ALA A 45 3.48 11.29 12.03
C ALA A 45 3.21 11.73 13.47
N ALA A 46 3.89 12.78 13.93
CA ALA A 46 3.67 13.39 15.22
C ALA A 46 3.86 14.91 15.10
N ALA A 47 2.78 15.66 15.33
CA ALA A 47 2.77 17.11 15.17
C ALA A 47 3.66 17.81 16.21
N ASN A 48 3.66 17.31 17.46
CA ASN A 48 4.44 17.85 18.56
C ASN A 48 5.95 17.70 18.36
N SER A 49 6.41 16.56 17.83
CA SER A 49 7.82 16.28 17.60
C SER A 49 8.27 16.59 16.17
N LYS A 50 7.39 17.17 15.33
CA LYS A 50 7.60 17.40 13.89
C LYS A 50 8.13 16.17 13.15
N LYS A 51 7.78 14.96 13.61
CA LYS A 51 8.26 13.72 12.99
C LYS A 51 7.54 13.54 11.66
N GLN A 52 8.29 13.53 10.56
CA GLN A 52 7.73 13.25 9.24
C GLN A 52 7.41 11.77 9.06
N PHE A 53 6.44 11.47 8.20
CA PHE A 53 6.19 10.10 7.78
C PHE A 53 7.33 9.58 6.91
N HIS A 54 7.67 8.32 7.09
CA HIS A 54 8.60 7.55 6.25
C HIS A 54 7.88 6.32 5.70
N ARG A 55 8.42 5.70 4.64
CA ARG A 55 7.85 4.45 4.08
C ARG A 55 7.74 3.32 5.11
N ASP A 56 8.63 3.33 6.10
CA ASP A 56 8.72 2.33 7.17
C ASP A 56 7.95 2.79 8.43
N SER A 57 7.11 3.82 8.32
CA SER A 57 6.27 4.26 9.44
C SER A 57 5.17 3.25 9.72
N HIS A 58 4.89 3.04 11.00
CA HIS A 58 3.83 2.13 11.43
C HIS A 58 2.49 2.87 11.42
N PHE A 59 1.49 2.27 10.79
CA PHE A 59 0.14 2.82 10.70
C PHE A 59 -0.86 1.89 11.39
N HIS A 60 -1.88 2.47 12.00
CA HIS A 60 -2.99 1.69 12.54
C HIS A 60 -3.88 1.24 11.37
N LEU A 61 -3.97 -0.07 11.15
CA LEU A 61 -4.65 -0.65 9.98
C LEU A 61 -6.19 -0.63 10.07
N GLY A 62 -6.74 -0.43 11.27
CA GLY A 62 -8.20 -0.39 11.49
C GLY A 62 -8.89 -1.62 10.90
N SER A 63 -9.93 -1.41 10.08
CA SER A 63 -10.69 -2.51 9.48
C SER A 63 -9.95 -3.26 8.36
N VAL A 64 -8.81 -2.79 7.86
CA VAL A 64 -8.01 -3.53 6.86
C VAL A 64 -7.54 -4.88 7.42
N ILE A 65 -7.33 -4.97 8.73
CA ILE A 65 -6.94 -6.23 9.39
C ILE A 65 -7.97 -7.35 9.15
N LYS A 66 -9.25 -7.02 8.98
CA LYS A 66 -10.31 -8.03 8.77
C LYS A 66 -10.08 -8.81 7.49
N TRP A 67 -9.62 -8.15 6.44
CA TRP A 67 -9.28 -8.82 5.19
C TRP A 67 -8.11 -9.79 5.37
N LEU A 68 -7.06 -9.39 6.10
CA LEU A 68 -5.94 -10.28 6.44
C LEU A 68 -6.40 -11.47 7.28
N THR A 69 -7.27 -11.26 8.26
CA THR A 69 -7.87 -12.33 9.06
C THR A 69 -8.67 -13.30 8.18
N SER A 70 -9.44 -12.80 7.22
CA SER A 70 -10.20 -13.64 6.28
C SER A 70 -9.28 -14.46 5.38
N VAL A 71 -8.19 -13.87 4.85
CA VAL A 71 -7.18 -14.62 4.08
C VAL A 71 -6.57 -15.72 4.93
N PHE A 72 -6.20 -15.42 6.18
CA PHE A 72 -5.65 -16.42 7.09
C PHE A 72 -6.64 -17.56 7.38
N ALA A 73 -7.90 -17.23 7.65
CA ALA A 73 -8.96 -18.21 7.87
C ALA A 73 -9.17 -19.11 6.63
N LEU A 74 -9.17 -18.51 5.43
CA LEU A 74 -9.28 -19.24 4.18
C LEU A 74 -8.07 -20.16 3.94
N SER A 75 -6.85 -19.69 4.19
CA SER A 75 -5.64 -20.51 4.06
C SER A 75 -5.68 -21.72 4.98
N LYS A 76 -6.18 -21.55 6.22
CA LYS A 76 -6.39 -22.67 7.16
C LYS A 76 -7.46 -23.63 6.69
N TYR A 77 -8.58 -23.12 6.18
CA TYR A 77 -9.64 -23.95 5.61
C TYR A 77 -9.17 -24.78 4.41
N LEU A 78 -8.37 -24.18 3.52
CA LEU A 78 -7.83 -24.83 2.33
C LEU A 78 -6.64 -25.78 2.63
N GLY A 79 -6.24 -25.93 3.89
CA GLY A 79 -5.08 -26.74 4.27
C GLY A 79 -3.73 -26.18 3.77
N ILE A 80 -3.70 -24.92 3.32
CA ILE A 80 -2.47 -24.23 2.94
C ILE A 80 -1.74 -23.86 4.22
N SER A 81 -0.88 -24.76 4.68
CA SER A 81 0.03 -24.49 5.79
C SER A 81 1.13 -23.56 5.32
N ALA A 82 1.30 -22.42 5.99
CA ALA A 82 2.44 -21.52 5.82
C ALA A 82 3.74 -22.15 6.41
N ALA A 83 3.96 -23.43 6.17
CA ALA A 83 5.17 -24.15 6.55
C ALA A 83 6.17 -24.07 5.37
N GLY A 84 7.09 -23.12 5.49
CA GLY A 84 8.48 -23.17 5.01
C GLY A 84 8.76 -23.76 3.63
N HIS A 85 9.11 -22.87 2.70
CA HIS A 85 10.35 -23.07 1.95
C HIS A 85 11.50 -23.10 2.97
N GLN A 86 12.04 -24.29 3.24
CA GLN A 86 13.42 -24.47 3.69
C GLN A 86 14.19 -25.12 2.54
#